data_AF-A0A495EUD9-F1
#
_entry.id   AF-A0A495EUD9-F1
#
_cell.length_a   1.000
_cell.length_b   1.000
_cell.length_c   1.000
_cell.angle_alpha   90.00
_cell.angle_beta   90.00
_cell.angle_gamma   90.00
#
_symmetry.space_group_name_H-M   'P 1'
#
loop_
_entity.id
_entity.type
_entity.pdbx_description
1 polymer ?
#
loop_
_entity_poly.entity_id
_entity_poly.type
_entity_poly.pdbx_seq_one_letter_code
_entity_poly.pdbx_strand_id
1 'polypeptide(L)' 'MRSFLRNIISPLCRDQRGATAVEYGIMVSLIAVVIIIAVTALGGTLHDTFVQIQCSVSHGTFAAGGGAGQASCAP' A
#
# COMPACT_ATOMS: atom_id res chain seq x y z
N MET A 1 7.57 -34.73 25.58
CA MET A 1 7.02 -33.60 24.79
C MET A 1 8.06 -32.83 23.95
N ARG A 2 9.34 -32.75 24.35
CA ARG A 2 10.40 -32.02 23.60
C ARG A 2 10.83 -32.63 22.25
N SER A 3 10.52 -33.90 21.95
CA SER A 3 10.87 -34.53 20.66
C SER A 3 10.01 -34.08 19.49
N PHE A 4 8.75 -33.68 19.72
CA PHE A 4 7.84 -33.31 18.64
C PHE A 4 8.25 -31.99 17.97
N LEU A 5 8.70 -31.00 18.75
CA LEU A 5 9.22 -29.74 18.21
C LEU A 5 10.48 -29.95 17.35
N ARG A 6 11.38 -30.86 17.74
CA ARG A 6 12.65 -31.05 17.03
C ARG A 6 12.44 -31.62 15.61
N ASN A 7 11.39 -32.39 15.38
CA ASN A 7 11.05 -32.95 14.06
C ASN A 7 10.42 -31.91 13.10
N ILE A 8 9.80 -30.86 13.62
CA ILE A 8 9.17 -29.78 12.82
C ILE A 8 10.20 -28.70 12.45
N ILE A 9 11.16 -28.44 13.34
CA ILE A 9 12.16 -27.37 13.16
C ILE A 9 13.43 -27.86 12.44
N SER A 10 13.73 -29.17 12.48
CA SER A 10 14.88 -29.74 11.78
C SER A 10 14.89 -29.60 10.24
N PRO A 11 13.76 -29.72 9.50
CA PRO A 11 13.77 -29.44 8.06
C PRO A 11 14.00 -27.95 7.75
N LEU A 12 13.43 -27.03 8.54
CA LEU A 12 13.60 -25.59 8.32
C LEU A 12 15.04 -25.11 8.57
N CYS A 13 15.75 -25.75 9.50
CA CYS A 13 17.17 -25.46 9.76
C CYS A 13 18.11 -26.13 8.73
N ARG A 14 17.65 -27.15 8.01
CA ARG A 14 18.47 -27.92 7.05
C ARG A 14 18.28 -27.46 5.61
N ASP A 15 17.18 -26.79 5.31
CA ASP A 15 16.89 -26.22 3.99
C ASP A 15 17.39 -24.77 3.90
N GLN A 16 18.48 -24.53 3.17
CA GLN A 16 18.95 -23.17 2.80
C GLN A 16 17.92 -22.35 1.99
N ARG A 17 16.79 -22.97 1.63
CA ARG A 17 15.62 -22.34 1.02
C ARG A 17 14.96 -21.29 1.93
N GLY A 18 15.12 -21.41 3.25
CA GLY A 18 14.62 -20.40 4.20
C GLY A 18 15.45 -19.11 4.22
N ALA A 19 16.77 -19.19 3.98
CA ALA A 19 17.64 -18.03 3.91
C ALA A 19 17.40 -17.22 2.61
N THR A 20 17.21 -17.90 1.48
CA THR A 20 16.88 -17.24 0.21
C THR A 20 15.46 -16.64 0.20
N ALA A 21 14.51 -17.18 0.98
CA ALA A 21 13.19 -16.59 1.12
C ALA A 21 13.22 -15.17 1.75
N VAL A 22 14.17 -14.91 2.65
CA VAL A 22 14.31 -13.59 3.29
C VAL A 22 14.94 -12.57 2.35
N GLU A 23 15.89 -12.98 1.51
CA GLU A 23 16.53 -12.09 0.52
C GLU A 23 15.53 -11.61 -0.53
N TYR A 24 14.76 -12.53 -1.11
CA TYR A 24 13.68 -12.16 -2.03
C TYR A 24 12.55 -11.41 -1.32
N GLY A 25 12.29 -11.73 -0.06
CA GLY A 25 11.32 -11.02 0.78
C GLY A 25 11.66 -9.53 0.95
N ILE A 26 12.93 -9.19 1.16
CA ILE A 26 13.36 -7.80 1.27
C ILE A 26 13.23 -7.06 -0.07
N MET A 27 13.55 -7.69 -1.20
CA MET A 27 13.41 -7.07 -2.51
C MET A 27 11.95 -6.76 -2.83
N VAL A 28 11.05 -7.69 -2.55
CA VAL A 28 9.60 -7.50 -2.71
C VAL A 28 9.07 -6.42 -1.77
N SER A 29 9.57 -6.35 -0.52
CA SER A 29 9.14 -5.33 0.44
C SER A 29 9.46 -3.90 -0.02
N LEU A 30 10.62 -3.68 -0.66
CA LEU A 30 10.98 -2.37 -1.20
C LEU A 30 10.07 -1.96 -2.36
N ILE A 31 9.76 -2.90 -3.25
CA ILE A 31 8.82 -2.67 -4.36
C ILE A 31 7.43 -2.36 -3.81
N ALA A 32 6.99 -3.06 -2.77
CA ALA A 32 5.68 -2.82 -2.14
C ALA A 32 5.55 -1.40 -1.58
N VAL A 33 6.59 -0.88 -0.91
CA VAL A 33 6.59 0.50 -0.40
C VAL A 33 6.44 1.52 -1.53
N VAL A 34 7.18 1.33 -2.63
CA VAL A 34 7.09 2.21 -3.81
C VAL A 34 5.69 2.18 -4.42
N ILE A 35 5.09 0.99 -4.56
CA ILE A 35 3.73 0.82 -5.08
C ILE A 35 2.71 1.53 -4.18
N ILE A 36 2.83 1.40 -2.86
CA ILE A 36 1.91 2.06 -1.92
C ILE A 36 1.95 3.58 -2.13
N ILE A 37 3.14 4.18 -2.19
CA ILE A 37 3.29 5.62 -2.41
C ILE A 37 2.65 6.04 -3.76
N ALA A 38 2.93 5.29 -4.83
CA ALA A 38 2.38 5.58 -6.15
C ALA A 38 0.84 5.49 -6.18
N VAL A 39 0.27 4.44 -5.57
CA VAL A 39 -1.18 4.23 -5.51
C VAL A 39 -1.85 5.28 -4.62
N THR A 40 -1.23 5.69 -3.50
CA THR A 40 -1.75 6.76 -2.66
C THR A 40 -1.81 8.09 -3.41
N ALA A 41 -0.74 8.44 -4.14
CA ALA A 41 -0.71 9.66 -4.96
C ALA A 41 -1.77 9.62 -6.06
N LEU A 42 -1.87 8.50 -6.78
CA LEU A 42 -2.88 8.30 -7.83
C LEU A 42 -4.31 8.31 -7.27
N GLY A 43 -4.53 7.70 -6.10
CA GLY A 43 -5.82 7.74 -5.42
C GLY A 43 -6.23 9.16 -5.04
N GLY A 44 -5.28 9.99 -4.60
CA GLY A 44 -5.50 11.39 -4.32
C GLY A 44 -5.91 12.20 -5.55
N THR A 45 -5.22 12.04 -6.68
CA THR A 45 -5.57 12.76 -7.91
C THR A 45 -6.93 12.33 -8.47
N LEU A 46 -7.26 11.04 -8.38
CA LEU A 46 -8.59 10.54 -8.74
C LEU A 46 -9.66 11.13 -7.83
N HIS A 47 -9.43 11.18 -6.52
CA HIS A 47 -10.33 11.81 -5.57
C HIS A 47 -10.60 13.28 -5.94
N ASP A 48 -9.55 14.06 -6.17
CA ASP A 48 -9.68 15.48 -6.54
C ASP A 48 -10.48 15.67 -7.84
N THR A 49 -10.28 14.78 -8.81
CA THR A 49 -11.05 14.79 -10.08
C THR A 49 -12.53 14.53 -9.84
N PHE A 50 -12.88 13.53 -9.04
CA PHE A 50 -14.27 13.26 -8.67
C PHE A 50 -14.88 14.39 -7.84
N VAL A 51 -14.08 15.03 -6.98
CA VAL A 51 -14.50 16.20 -6.19
C VAL A 51 -14.80 17.40 -7.10
N GLN A 52 -14.05 17.58 -8.17
CA GLN A 52 -14.33 18.62 -9.16
C GLN A 52 -15.64 18.33 -9.93
N ILE A 53 -15.88 17.07 -10.29
CA ILE A 53 -17.10 16.64 -10.99
C ILE A 53 -18.34 16.82 -10.10
N GLN A 54 -18.30 16.39 -8.83
CA GLN A 54 -19.44 16.62 -7.91
C GLN A 54 -19.75 18.11 -7.76
N CYS A 55 -18.74 18.98 -7.74
CA CYS A 55 -18.93 20.41 -7.60
C CYS A 55 -19.57 21.04 -8.84
N SER A 56 -19.17 20.54 -10.01
CA SER A 56 -19.75 20.96 -11.29
C SER A 56 -21.23 20.57 -11.41
N VAL A 57 -21.61 19.44 -10.80
CA VAL A 57 -23.01 18.98 -10.76
C VAL A 57 -23.82 19.69 -9.68
N SER A 58 -23.24 19.91 -8.50
CA SER A 58 -23.94 20.47 -7.33
C SER A 58 -23.99 22.00 -7.33
N HIS A 59 -23.35 22.67 -8.30
CA HIS A 59 -23.12 24.13 -8.29
C HIS A 59 -22.44 24.63 -7.00
N GLY A 60 -21.62 23.77 -6.39
CA GLY A 60 -20.87 24.09 -5.19
C GLY A 60 -19.60 24.86 -5.49
N THR A 61 -18.95 25.35 -4.43
CA THR A 61 -17.62 25.97 -4.54
C THR A 61 -16.53 24.92 -4.37
N PHE A 62 -15.62 24.83 -5.35
CA PHE A 62 -14.48 23.92 -5.29
C PHE A 62 -13.33 24.58 -4.54
N ALA A 63 -12.82 23.90 -3.52
CA ALA A 63 -11.61 24.28 -2.81
C ALA A 63 -10.49 23.28 -3.13
N ALA A 64 -9.41 23.78 -3.76
CA ALA A 64 -8.20 22.99 -3.97
C ALA A 64 -7.43 22.87 -2.65
N GLY A 65 -7.14 21.64 -2.22
CA GLY A 65 -6.26 21.37 -1.09
C GLY A 65 -4.78 21.46 -1.47
N GLY A 66 -3.90 21.55 -0.45
CA GLY A 66 -2.45 21.69 -0.63
C GLY A 66 -1.72 20.41 -1.06
N GLY A 67 -2.43 19.30 -1.26
CA GLY A 67 -1.88 18.02 -1.70
C GLY A 67 -2.96 17.12 -2.32
N ALA A 68 -2.52 16.03 -2.95
CA ALA A 68 -3.41 15.09 -3.64
C ALA A 68 -4.43 14.46 -2.68
N GLY A 69 -5.72 14.52 -3.04
CA GLY A 69 -6.83 13.96 -2.27
C GLY A 69 -7.37 14.88 -1.17
N GLN A 70 -7.06 16.18 -1.23
CA GLN A 70 -7.51 17.18 -0.25
C GLN A 70 -8.48 18.20 -0.87
N ALA A 71 -8.89 18.03 -2.12
CA ALA A 71 -9.92 18.87 -2.68
C ALA A 71 -11.25 18.59 -1.98
N SER A 72 -12.02 19.64 -1.73
CA SER A 72 -13.35 19.53 -1.15
C SER A 72 -14.35 20.37 -1.94
N CYS A 73 -15.59 19.89 -2.00
CA CYS A 73 -16.71 20.64 -2.53
C CYS A 73 -17.64 21.02 -1.39
N ALA A 74 -17.88 22.32 -1.21
CA ALA A 74 -18.86 22.85 -0.27
C ALA A 74 -20.08 23.38 -1.05
N PRO A 75 -21.30 23.31 -0.46
CA PRO A 75 -22.49 23.91 -1.05
C PRO A 75 -22.34 25.42 -1.23
#